data_AF-A0A519UG15-F1
#
_entry.id   AF-A0A519UG15-F1
#
_cell.length_a   1.000
_cell.length_b   1.000
_cell.length_c   1.000
_cell.angle_alpha   90.00
_cell.angle_beta   90.00
_cell.angle_gamma   90.00
#
_symmetry.space_group_name_H-M   'P 1'
#
loop_
_entity.id
_entity.type
_entity.pdbx_description
1 polymer ?
#
loop_
_entity_poly.entity_id
_entity_poly.type
_entity_poly.pdbx_seq_one_letter_code
_entity_poly.pdbx_strand_id
1 'polypeptide(L)' 'MAISRSYPSDVKDEEWSFVAPYLALLNEEAPQREYPLRALFNALRYLAH' A
#
# COMPACT_ATOMS: atom_id res chain seq x y z
N MET A 1 10.47 12.75 7.66
CA MET A 1 10.32 12.42 6.23
C MET A 1 11.26 11.28 5.91
N ALA A 2 10.74 10.06 5.80
CA ALA A 2 11.54 8.91 5.37
C ALA A 2 11.62 8.93 3.84
N ILE A 3 12.82 8.77 3.30
CA ILE A 3 13.04 8.58 1.86
C ILE A 3 12.40 7.23 1.51
N SER A 4 11.20 7.23 0.91
CA SER A 4 10.60 6.01 0.40
C SER A 4 11.42 5.53 -0.79
N ARG A 5 12.13 4.42 -0.66
CA ARG A 5 12.60 3.69 -1.83
C ARG A 5 11.37 3.17 -2.55
N SER A 6 11.12 3.66 -3.76
CA SER A 6 10.07 3.15 -4.63
C SER A 6 10.44 1.77 -5.15
N TYR A 7 9.48 0.84 -5.15
CA TYR A 7 9.66 -0.45 -5.82
C TYR A 7 9.37 -0.29 -7.32
N PRO A 8 9.99 -1.09 -8.20
CA PRO A 8 9.66 -1.11 -9.62
C PRO A 8 8.18 -1.42 -9.91
N SER A 9 7.49 -2.04 -8.95
CA SER A 9 6.08 -2.43 -9.01
C SER A 9 5.14 -1.47 -8.28
N ASP A 10 5.63 -0.32 -7.79
CA ASP A 10 4.81 0.69 -7.13
C ASP A 10 3.64 1.13 -8.02
N VAL A 11 2.46 1.27 -7.42
CA VAL A 11 1.27 1.71 -8.16
C VAL A 11 1.23 3.23 -8.39
N LYS A 12 0.74 3.61 -9.56
CA LYS A 12 0.44 5.01 -9.93
C LYS A 12 -0.75 5.55 -9.13
N ASP A 13 -0.95 6.86 -9.17
CA ASP A 13 -2.03 7.52 -8.40
C ASP A 13 -3.43 7.09 -8.87
N GLU A 14 -3.61 6.87 -10.16
CA GLU A 14 -4.88 6.37 -10.73
C GLU A 14 -5.18 4.95 -10.25
N GLU A 15 -4.17 4.07 -10.29
CA GLU A 15 -4.27 2.71 -9.78
C GLU A 15 -4.54 2.71 -8.28
N TRP A 16 -3.82 3.55 -7.52
CA TRP A 16 -4.02 3.73 -6.08
C TRP A 16 -5.46 4.15 -5.75
N SER A 17 -6.01 5.10 -6.51
CA SER A 17 -7.39 5.58 -6.33
C SER A 17 -8.43 4.47 -6.49
N PHE A 18 -8.13 3.46 -7.32
CA PHE A 18 -8.96 2.28 -7.49
C PHE A 18 -8.84 1.27 -6.33
N VAL A 19 -7.62 1.00 -5.83
CA VAL A 19 -7.39 -0.03 -4.77
C VAL A 19 -7.65 0.50 -3.36
N ALA A 20 -7.38 1.78 -3.10
CA ALA A 20 -7.42 2.37 -1.75
C ALA A 20 -8.74 2.14 -1.00
N PRO A 21 -9.94 2.25 -1.62
CA PRO A 21 -11.20 1.98 -0.95
C PRO A 21 -11.31 0.54 -0.41
N TYR A 22 -10.69 -0.44 -1.08
CA TYR A 22 -10.70 -1.83 -0.62
C TYR A 22 -9.77 -2.06 0.56
N LEU A 23 -8.61 -1.40 0.58
CA LEU A 23 -7.70 -1.46 1.73
C LEU A 23 -8.30 -0.76 2.96
N ALA A 24 -9.15 0.25 2.75
CA ALA A 24 -9.87 0.91 3.84
C ALA A 24 -10.87 -0.02 4.56
N LEU A 25 -11.31 -1.12 3.92
CA LEU A 25 -12.18 -2.13 4.51
C LEU A 25 -11.47 -3.08 5.49
N LEU A 26 -10.15 -2.98 5.62
CA LEU A 26 -9.41 -3.71 6.66
C LEU A 26 -9.94 -3.30 8.04
N ASN A 27 -10.16 -4.31 8.89
CA ASN A 27 -10.52 -4.12 10.30
C ASN A 27 -9.63 -3.04 10.92
N GLU A 28 -10.24 -2.10 11.64
CA GLU A 28 -9.55 -0.95 12.25
C GLU A 28 -8.43 -1.35 13.23
N GLU A 29 -8.57 -2.52 13.87
CA GLU A 29 -7.56 -3.07 14.78
C GLU A 29 -6.48 -3.91 14.07
N ALA A 30 -6.54 -4.03 12.75
CA ALA A 30 -5.56 -4.82 12.00
C ALA A 30 -4.17 -4.16 12.10
N PRO A 31 -3.11 -4.90 12.50
CA PRO A 31 -1.77 -4.33 12.72
C PRO A 31 -1.17 -3.68 11.46
N GLN A 32 -1.64 -4.08 10.27
CA GLN A 32 -1.25 -3.48 9.00
C GLN A 32 -1.64 -1.99 8.89
N ARG A 33 -2.64 -1.53 9.65
CA ARG A 33 -3.10 -0.12 9.67
C ARG A 33 -2.19 0.81 10.46
N GLU A 34 -1.24 0.27 11.22
CA GLU A 34 -0.16 1.06 11.84
C GLU A 34 0.81 1.62 10.79
N TYR A 35 0.77 1.10 9.56
CA TYR A 35 1.64 1.50 8.45
C TYR A 35 0.86 2.25 7.37
N PRO A 36 1.53 3.10 6.56
CA PRO A 36 0.90 3.70 5.39
C PRO A 36 0.44 2.62 4.41
N LEU A 37 -0.88 2.49 4.23
CA LEU A 37 -1.48 1.41 3.43
C LEU A 37 -0.93 1.32 2.00
N ARG A 38 -0.59 2.47 1.38
CA ARG A 38 0.04 2.51 0.05
C ARG A 38 1.43 1.89 0.04
N ALA A 39 2.25 2.20 1.03
CA ALA A 39 3.60 1.64 1.14
C ALA A 39 3.54 0.13 1.41
N LEU A 40 2.64 -0.32 2.28
CA LEU A 40 2.41 -1.74 2.55
C LEU A 40 1.93 -2.49 1.30
N PHE A 41 0.96 -1.92 0.58
CA PHE A 41 0.46 -2.50 -0.67
C PHE A 41 1.55 -2.63 -1.74
N ASN A 42 2.36 -1.58 -1.94
CA ASN A 42 3.48 -1.60 -2.87
C ASN A 42 4.52 -2.68 -2.50
N ALA A 43 4.86 -2.81 -1.20
CA ALA A 43 5.77 -3.85 -0.73
C ALA A 43 5.23 -5.27 -0.95
N LEU A 44 3.95 -5.51 -0.66
CA LEU A 44 3.30 -6.80 -0.90
C LEU A 44 3.24 -7.14 -2.40
N ARG A 45 2.93 -6.15 -3.24
CA ARG A 45 2.92 -6.31 -4.69
C ARG A 45 4.30 -6.67 -5.21
N TYR A 46 5.37 -6.05 -4.71
CA TYR A 46 6.75 -6.42 -5.04
C TYR A 46 7.08 -7.87 -4.65
N LEU A 47 6.62 -8.34 -3.48
CA LEU A 47 6.88 -9.71 -3.01
C LEU A 47 6.09 -10.78 -3.78
N ALA A 48 4.89 -10.45 -4.26
CA ALA A 48 4.03 -11.39 -4.98
C ALA A 48 4.50 -11.69 -6.42
N HIS A 49 5.47 -10.91 -6.92
CA HIS A 49 6.12 -11.10 -8.22
C HIS A 49 7.44 -11.86 -8.05
#